data_AF-A0A3Q9IPH0-F1
#
_entry.id   AF-A0A3Q9IPH0-F1
#
_cell.length_a   1.000
_cell.length_b   1.000
_cell.length_c   1.000
_cell.angle_alpha   90.00
_cell.angle_beta   90.00
_cell.angle_gamma   90.00
#
_symmetry.space_group_name_H-M   'P 1'
#
loop_
_entity.id
_entity.type
_entity.pdbx_description
1 polymer ?
#
loop_
_entity_poly.entity_id
_entity_poly.type
_entity_poly.pdbx_seq_one_letter_code
_entity_poly.pdbx_strand_id
1 'polypeptide(L)'
;MKTNFIITILLLFSNILLAQHQNLDKLPQKERDSILVKVANEAINRFSIGYLRPGNKPYIEDIGYKLSETYKKQCLKEYADRYLYAVYYLATDKEKKFYENDTLVKALVLADIGKVTEIIYIDNTSWGQLALEKVDSKAKITKRKFKTVEEYLKEIEKFNNPKILTDPPPEMKEKYQKFLDMKKRRRDSAIILRQQYLQKRDSIWKQDSIKESRKKLQP
;
A
#
# COMPACT_ATOMS: atom_id res chain seq x y z
N MET A 1 -8.84 35.69 -27.79
CA MET A 1 -8.01 34.79 -26.95
C MET A 1 -8.70 34.28 -25.68
N LYS A 2 -9.59 35.03 -25.01
CA LYS A 2 -10.23 34.59 -23.75
C LYS A 2 -11.23 33.42 -23.90
N THR A 3 -11.99 33.38 -25.00
CA THR A 3 -13.02 32.35 -25.24
C THR A 3 -12.43 30.96 -25.47
N ASN A 4 -11.35 30.86 -26.26
CA ASN A 4 -10.68 29.57 -26.51
C ASN A 4 -10.03 29.01 -25.24
N PHE A 5 -9.51 29.87 -24.36
CA PHE A 5 -8.93 29.44 -23.08
C PHE A 5 -10.00 28.87 -22.13
N ILE A 6 -11.18 29.52 -22.04
CA ILE A 6 -12.30 29.05 -21.22
C ILE A 6 -12.85 27.71 -21.75
N ILE A 7 -12.99 27.54 -23.06
CA ILE A 7 -13.45 26.27 -23.68
C ILE A 7 -12.45 25.14 -23.41
N THR A 8 -11.15 25.43 -23.47
CA THR A 8 -10.11 24.43 -23.20
C THR A 8 -10.14 23.97 -21.74
N ILE A 9 -10.32 24.91 -20.80
CA ILE A 9 -10.50 24.60 -19.37
C ILE A 9 -11.78 23.79 -19.15
N LEU A 10 -12.89 24.17 -19.77
CA LEU A 10 -14.17 23.46 -19.63
C LEU A 10 -14.08 22.01 -20.15
N LEU A 11 -13.39 21.77 -21.27
CA LEU A 11 -13.12 20.43 -21.82
C LEU A 11 -12.20 19.59 -20.93
N LEU A 12 -11.21 20.22 -20.28
CA LEU A 12 -10.35 19.54 -19.32
C LEU A 12 -11.13 19.11 -18.06
N PHE A 13 -12.06 19.94 -17.58
CA PHE A 13 -12.90 19.64 -16.42
C PHE A 13 -14.07 18.69 -16.72
N SER A 14 -14.68 18.76 -17.90
CA SER A 14 -15.76 17.83 -18.28
C SER A 14 -15.24 16.38 -18.38
N ASN A 15 -14.02 16.19 -18.89
CA ASN A 15 -13.35 14.89 -18.92
C ASN A 15 -12.92 14.37 -17.54
N ILE A 16 -12.97 15.19 -16.49
CA ILE A 16 -12.68 14.77 -15.10
C ILE A 16 -13.95 14.25 -14.44
N LEU A 17 -15.08 14.94 -14.62
CA LEU A 17 -16.38 14.51 -14.09
C LEU A 17 -16.96 13.32 -14.87
N LEU A 18 -16.73 13.22 -16.18
CA LEU A 18 -17.16 12.08 -17.00
C LEU A 18 -16.40 10.78 -16.66
N ALA A 19 -15.13 10.87 -16.25
CA ALA A 19 -14.34 9.69 -15.90
C ALA A 19 -14.79 9.02 -14.58
N GLN A 20 -15.47 9.78 -13.71
CA GLN A 20 -16.06 9.26 -12.47
C GLN A 20 -17.53 8.91 -12.76
N HIS A 21 -17.95 7.67 -12.51
CA HIS A 21 -19.22 7.06 -12.92
C HIS A 21 -19.30 6.46 -14.34
N GLN A 22 -18.15 6.21 -14.97
CA GLN A 22 -18.09 5.38 -16.18
C GLN A 22 -17.85 3.91 -15.82
N ASN A 23 -18.65 3.03 -16.43
CA ASN A 23 -18.39 1.60 -16.41
C ASN A 23 -17.18 1.31 -17.32
N LEU A 24 -16.03 1.09 -16.69
CA LEU A 24 -14.73 0.90 -17.30
C LEU A 24 -14.65 -0.37 -18.16
N ASP A 25 -15.47 -1.38 -17.87
CA ASP A 25 -15.46 -2.66 -18.60
C ASP A 25 -16.03 -2.53 -20.02
N LYS A 26 -16.76 -1.45 -20.29
CA LYS A 26 -17.33 -1.16 -21.62
C LYS A 26 -16.39 -0.32 -22.49
N LEU A 27 -15.25 0.11 -21.97
CA LEU A 27 -14.33 1.00 -22.67
C LEU A 27 -13.23 0.21 -23.39
N PRO A 28 -12.73 0.71 -24.55
CA PRO A 28 -11.53 0.20 -25.17
C PRO A 28 -10.35 0.24 -24.19
N GLN A 29 -9.48 -0.78 -24.24
CA GLN A 29 -8.35 -0.93 -23.29
C GLN A 29 -7.51 0.34 -23.14
N LYS A 30 -7.15 1.01 -24.24
CA LYS A 30 -6.32 2.22 -24.19
C LYS A 30 -6.99 3.37 -23.41
N GLU A 31 -8.31 3.52 -23.58
CA GLU A 31 -9.08 4.56 -22.88
C GLU A 31 -9.28 4.20 -21.41
N ARG A 32 -9.65 2.95 -21.14
CA ARG A 32 -9.78 2.40 -19.79
C ARG A 32 -8.49 2.57 -18.99
N ASP A 33 -7.35 2.15 -19.55
CA ASP A 33 -6.06 2.19 -18.88
C ASP A 33 -5.63 3.64 -18.58
N SER A 34 -5.92 4.58 -19.48
CA SER A 34 -5.69 6.01 -19.27
C SER A 34 -6.54 6.56 -18.10
N ILE A 35 -7.82 6.18 -18.03
CA ILE A 35 -8.72 6.58 -16.94
C ILE A 35 -8.26 5.96 -15.61
N LEU A 36 -7.94 4.67 -15.59
CA LEU A 36 -7.45 3.98 -14.40
C LEU A 36 -6.22 4.69 -13.79
N VAL A 37 -5.23 5.02 -14.63
CA VAL A 37 -4.03 5.74 -14.17
C VAL A 37 -4.38 7.14 -13.66
N LYS A 38 -5.26 7.86 -14.35
CA LYS A 38 -5.68 9.21 -13.95
C LYS A 38 -6.36 9.20 -12.58
N VAL A 39 -7.36 8.34 -12.37
CA VAL A 39 -8.10 8.25 -11.11
C VAL A 39 -7.21 7.76 -9.98
N ALA A 40 -6.34 6.77 -10.23
CA ALA A 40 -5.37 6.31 -9.24
C ALA A 40 -4.40 7.42 -8.82
N ASN A 41 -3.88 8.20 -9.77
CA ASN A 41 -2.97 9.32 -9.48
C ASN A 41 -3.64 10.43 -8.67
N GLU A 42 -4.87 10.77 -9.03
CA GLU A 42 -5.65 11.77 -8.29
C GLU A 42 -5.87 11.31 -6.84
N ALA A 43 -6.31 10.07 -6.64
CA ALA A 43 -6.52 9.52 -5.31
C ALA A 43 -5.19 9.46 -4.51
N ILE A 44 -4.14 8.89 -5.07
CA ILE A 44 -2.84 8.77 -4.37
C ILE A 44 -2.30 10.16 -4.01
N ASN A 45 -2.36 11.14 -4.92
CA ASN A 45 -1.90 12.50 -4.63
C ASN A 45 -2.80 13.22 -3.61
N ARG A 46 -4.09 12.91 -3.58
CA ARG A 46 -5.03 13.45 -2.59
C ARG A 46 -4.75 12.95 -1.18
N PHE A 47 -4.49 11.65 -1.03
CA PHE A 47 -4.33 11.00 0.28
C PHE A 47 -2.87 10.86 0.72
N SER A 48 -1.89 11.09 -0.15
CA SER A 48 -0.49 10.83 0.16
C SER A 48 0.50 11.73 -0.58
N ILE A 49 1.75 11.73 -0.11
CA ILE A 49 2.87 12.52 -0.63
C ILE A 49 4.08 11.60 -0.77
N GLY A 50 4.81 11.69 -1.90
CA GLY A 50 6.07 10.97 -2.12
C GLY A 50 5.93 9.54 -2.66
N TYR A 51 4.70 9.04 -2.83
CA TYR A 51 4.43 7.74 -3.44
C TYR A 51 4.34 7.81 -4.98
N LEU A 52 3.95 8.95 -5.56
CA LEU A 52 4.03 9.19 -7.01
C LEU A 52 5.36 9.85 -7.35
N ARG A 53 6.15 9.23 -8.23
CA ARG A 53 7.47 9.71 -8.64
C ARG A 53 7.47 10.12 -10.11
N PRO A 54 8.15 11.21 -10.48
CA PRO A 54 8.30 11.58 -11.88
C PRO A 54 8.90 10.43 -12.70
N GLY A 55 8.30 10.13 -13.85
CA GLY A 55 8.80 9.09 -14.77
C GLY A 55 8.44 7.65 -14.41
N ASN A 56 7.88 7.37 -13.23
CA ASN A 56 7.42 6.02 -12.90
C ASN A 56 6.20 5.64 -13.72
N LYS A 57 6.36 4.62 -14.58
CA LYS A 57 5.23 4.05 -15.31
C LYS A 57 4.43 3.13 -14.37
N PRO A 58 3.11 3.35 -14.20
CA PRO A 58 2.27 2.44 -13.45
C PRO A 58 2.06 1.12 -14.20
N TYR A 59 1.76 0.09 -13.44
CA TYR A 59 1.27 -1.18 -13.94
C TYR A 59 -0.20 -1.33 -13.57
N ILE A 60 -0.96 -1.92 -14.49
CA ILE A 60 -2.37 -2.18 -14.31
C ILE A 60 -2.56 -3.69 -14.29
N GLU A 61 -3.16 -4.20 -13.23
CA GLU A 61 -3.61 -5.58 -13.13
C GLU A 61 -5.14 -5.62 -13.16
N ASP A 62 -5.67 -6.54 -13.96
CA ASP A 62 -7.06 -6.95 -13.87
C ASP A 62 -7.24 -7.92 -12.69
N ILE A 63 -7.87 -7.41 -11.63
CA ILE A 63 -8.15 -8.18 -10.42
C ILE A 63 -9.43 -9.02 -10.61
N GLY A 64 -10.34 -8.60 -11.48
CA GLY A 64 -11.68 -9.17 -11.60
C GLY A 64 -12.37 -9.26 -10.24
N TYR A 65 -12.89 -10.44 -9.91
CA TYR A 65 -13.61 -10.71 -8.66
C TYR A 65 -12.73 -11.35 -7.57
N LYS A 66 -11.40 -11.41 -7.74
CA LYS A 66 -10.48 -12.12 -6.82
C LYS A 66 -10.62 -11.67 -5.35
N LEU A 67 -10.98 -10.41 -5.11
CA LEU A 67 -11.13 -9.85 -3.76
C LEU A 67 -12.52 -10.03 -3.15
N SER A 68 -13.50 -10.56 -3.91
CA SER A 68 -14.88 -10.71 -3.44
C SER A 68 -14.95 -11.50 -2.12
N GLU A 69 -14.35 -12.69 -2.08
CA GLU A 69 -14.38 -13.53 -0.88
C GLU A 69 -13.62 -12.92 0.30
N THR A 70 -12.55 -12.18 0.03
CA THR A 70 -11.82 -11.43 1.06
C THR A 70 -12.71 -10.36 1.67
N TYR A 71 -13.42 -9.57 0.85
CA TYR A 71 -14.35 -8.56 1.34
C TYR A 71 -15.54 -9.18 2.09
N LYS A 72 -16.08 -10.32 1.63
CA LYS A 72 -17.13 -11.06 2.36
C LYS A 72 -16.64 -11.46 3.76
N LYS A 73 -15.44 -12.04 3.87
CA LYS A 73 -14.84 -12.43 5.17
C LYS A 73 -14.58 -11.25 6.09
N GLN A 74 -14.34 -10.06 5.54
CA GLN A 74 -14.14 -8.81 6.28
C GLN A 74 -15.45 -8.07 6.59
N CYS A 75 -16.61 -8.68 6.33
CA CYS A 75 -17.94 -8.07 6.50
C CYS A 75 -18.17 -6.83 5.62
N LEU A 76 -17.44 -6.69 4.51
CA LEU A 76 -17.50 -5.57 3.57
C LEU A 76 -18.37 -5.93 2.35
N LYS A 77 -19.63 -6.30 2.61
CA LYS A 77 -20.54 -6.87 1.59
C LYS A 77 -20.80 -5.95 0.40
N GLU A 78 -20.65 -4.63 0.56
CA GLU A 78 -20.87 -3.65 -0.50
C GLU A 78 -19.79 -3.64 -1.59
N TYR A 79 -18.60 -4.21 -1.31
CA TYR A 79 -17.54 -4.42 -2.31
C TYR A 79 -17.45 -5.89 -2.73
N ALA A 80 -18.20 -6.78 -2.08
CA ALA A 80 -18.31 -8.16 -2.51
C ALA A 80 -18.92 -8.21 -3.92
N ASP A 81 -18.40 -9.11 -4.74
CA ASP A 81 -18.87 -9.38 -6.10
C ASP A 81 -18.80 -8.16 -7.04
N ARG A 82 -17.89 -7.22 -6.77
CA ARG A 82 -17.58 -6.10 -7.67
C ARG A 82 -16.25 -6.30 -8.38
N TYR A 83 -16.25 -6.00 -9.67
CA TYR A 83 -15.07 -6.11 -10.53
C TYR A 83 -14.08 -4.98 -10.25
N LEU A 84 -12.80 -5.32 -10.17
CA LEU A 84 -11.75 -4.40 -9.75
C LEU A 84 -10.56 -4.41 -10.72
N TYR A 85 -9.94 -3.25 -10.85
CA TYR A 85 -8.59 -3.10 -11.38
C TYR A 85 -7.65 -2.63 -10.28
N ALA A 86 -6.40 -3.04 -10.35
CA ALA A 86 -5.34 -2.52 -9.49
C ALA A 86 -4.36 -1.69 -10.33
N VAL A 87 -4.07 -0.48 -9.88
CA VAL A 87 -3.00 0.36 -10.44
C VAL A 87 -1.89 0.46 -9.40
N TYR A 88 -0.70 -0.02 -9.73
CA TYR A 88 0.42 -0.04 -8.78
C TYR A 88 1.70 0.57 -9.34
N TYR A 89 2.47 1.14 -8.41
CA TYR A 89 3.77 1.73 -8.64
C TYR A 89 4.82 0.88 -7.95
N LEU A 90 5.91 0.58 -8.63
CA LEU A 90 6.96 -0.27 -8.10
C LEU A 90 7.89 0.50 -7.16
N ALA A 91 8.37 -0.22 -6.14
CA ALA A 91 9.41 0.24 -5.25
C ALA A 91 10.79 0.16 -5.94
N THR A 92 11.74 0.97 -5.48
CA THR A 92 13.15 0.82 -5.88
C THR A 92 13.74 -0.44 -5.23
N ASP A 93 14.83 -0.99 -5.78
CA ASP A 93 15.47 -2.18 -5.20
C ASP A 93 15.90 -1.99 -3.75
N LYS A 94 16.27 -0.76 -3.36
CA LYS A 94 16.58 -0.41 -1.97
C LYS A 94 15.37 -0.53 -1.07
N GLU A 95 14.22 -0.03 -1.51
CA GLU A 95 12.96 -0.09 -0.77
C GLU A 95 12.40 -1.50 -0.71
N LYS A 96 12.48 -2.26 -1.81
CA LYS A 96 12.09 -3.66 -1.86
C LYS A 96 12.84 -4.49 -0.82
N LYS A 97 14.16 -4.30 -0.72
CA LYS A 97 15.00 -4.99 0.26
C LYS A 97 14.64 -4.62 1.70
N PHE A 98 14.27 -3.36 1.94
CA PHE A 98 13.98 -2.87 3.28
C PHE A 98 12.57 -3.22 3.76
N TYR A 99 11.56 -3.01 2.91
CA TYR A 99 10.15 -3.21 3.23
C TYR A 99 9.64 -4.62 2.85
N GLU A 100 10.47 -5.43 2.20
CA GLU A 100 10.12 -6.80 1.74
C GLU A 100 8.88 -6.82 0.83
N ASN A 101 8.70 -5.79 0.01
CA ASN A 101 7.53 -5.62 -0.86
C ASN A 101 7.92 -4.93 -2.17
N ASP A 102 7.46 -5.48 -3.30
CA ASP A 102 7.73 -4.96 -4.65
C ASP A 102 6.94 -3.71 -4.99
N THR A 103 5.83 -3.49 -4.31
CA THR A 103 4.88 -2.42 -4.61
C THR A 103 5.06 -1.26 -3.64
N LEU A 104 5.38 -0.09 -4.17
CA LEU A 104 5.46 1.17 -3.42
C LEU A 104 4.07 1.63 -2.94
N VAL A 105 3.11 1.61 -3.85
CA VAL A 105 1.70 1.93 -3.59
C VAL A 105 0.81 1.26 -4.64
N LYS A 106 -0.36 0.82 -4.23
CA LYS A 106 -1.41 0.22 -5.06
C LYS A 106 -2.74 0.91 -4.79
N ALA A 107 -3.45 1.32 -5.84
CA ALA A 107 -4.82 1.79 -5.76
C ALA A 107 -5.76 0.76 -6.40
N LEU A 108 -6.83 0.39 -5.69
CA LEU A 108 -7.89 -0.47 -6.20
C LEU A 108 -9.02 0.39 -6.74
N VAL A 109 -9.41 0.17 -8.00
CA VAL A 109 -10.44 0.93 -8.71
C VAL A 109 -11.61 0.01 -9.04
N LEU A 110 -12.81 0.44 -8.67
CA LEU A 110 -14.05 -0.25 -9.00
C LEU A 110 -14.39 -0.03 -10.48
N ALA A 111 -14.57 -1.11 -11.23
CA ALA A 111 -14.75 -1.05 -12.68
C ALA A 111 -16.08 -0.41 -13.09
N ASP A 112 -17.14 -0.66 -12.34
CA ASP A 112 -18.50 -0.18 -12.63
C ASP A 112 -18.68 1.35 -12.46
N ILE A 113 -17.95 1.97 -11.53
CA ILE A 113 -18.06 3.41 -11.23
C ILE A 113 -16.78 4.20 -11.46
N GLY A 114 -15.65 3.54 -11.76
CA GLY A 114 -14.36 4.19 -12.00
C GLY A 114 -13.80 4.96 -10.80
N LYS A 115 -14.14 4.58 -9.56
CA LYS A 115 -13.65 5.23 -8.34
C LYS A 115 -12.67 4.34 -7.59
N VAL A 116 -11.66 4.96 -6.98
CA VAL A 116 -10.69 4.28 -6.11
C VAL A 116 -11.37 3.95 -4.80
N THR A 117 -11.37 2.67 -4.42
CA THR A 117 -11.92 2.20 -3.16
C THR A 117 -10.87 2.05 -2.07
N GLU A 118 -9.65 1.63 -2.45
CA GLU A 118 -8.59 1.37 -1.50
C GLU A 118 -7.23 1.87 -2.00
N ILE A 119 -6.41 2.44 -1.11
CA ILE A 119 -4.98 2.65 -1.35
C ILE A 119 -4.17 1.85 -0.32
N ILE A 120 -3.25 1.02 -0.82
CA ILE A 120 -2.36 0.16 -0.05
C ILE A 120 -0.92 0.63 -0.26
N TYR A 121 -0.21 0.90 0.83
CA TYR A 121 1.15 1.45 0.82
C TYR A 121 2.19 0.40 1.20
N ILE A 122 3.42 0.54 0.70
CA ILE A 122 4.54 -0.37 0.95
C ILE A 122 4.83 -0.63 2.44
N ASP A 123 4.65 0.40 3.27
CA ASP A 123 5.00 0.43 4.68
C ASP A 123 3.83 0.05 5.60
N ASN A 124 2.69 -0.36 5.02
CA ASN A 124 1.50 -0.73 5.75
C ASN A 124 0.91 -2.03 5.23
N THR A 125 1.42 -3.15 5.75
CA THR A 125 0.91 -4.50 5.46
C THR A 125 -0.41 -4.81 6.16
N SER A 126 -0.90 -3.94 7.04
CA SER A 126 -2.01 -4.25 7.95
C SER A 126 -3.31 -3.48 7.66
N TRP A 127 -3.26 -2.29 7.04
CA TRP A 127 -4.44 -1.45 6.83
C TRP A 127 -4.30 -0.58 5.58
N GLY A 128 -4.89 -1.00 4.46
CA GLY A 128 -5.17 -0.08 3.36
C GLY A 128 -6.27 0.91 3.77
N GLN A 129 -6.23 2.11 3.20
CA GLN A 129 -7.28 3.09 3.46
C GLN A 129 -8.48 2.73 2.57
N LEU A 130 -9.51 2.12 3.15
CA LEU A 130 -10.71 1.62 2.46
C LEU A 130 -11.81 2.71 2.35
N ALA A 131 -12.77 2.49 1.45
CA ALA A 131 -13.96 3.31 1.24
C ALA A 131 -13.63 4.73 0.76
N LEU A 132 -12.54 4.89 0.02
CA LEU A 132 -12.09 6.18 -0.49
C LEU A 132 -13.09 6.82 -1.46
N GLU A 133 -13.95 6.01 -2.09
CA GLU A 133 -15.00 6.49 -2.98
C GLU A 133 -16.12 7.23 -2.24
N LYS A 134 -16.21 7.09 -0.92
CA LYS A 134 -17.17 7.78 -0.04
C LYS A 134 -16.62 9.05 0.61
N VAL A 135 -15.31 9.28 0.52
CA VAL A 135 -14.69 10.44 1.16
C VAL A 135 -15.06 11.71 0.40
N ASP A 136 -15.80 12.61 1.06
CA ASP A 136 -16.19 13.92 0.53
C ASP A 136 -14.99 14.62 -0.10
N SER A 137 -15.09 15.00 -1.39
CA SER A 137 -14.04 15.65 -2.17
C SER A 137 -13.45 16.89 -1.49
N LYS A 138 -14.22 17.57 -0.63
CA LYS A 138 -13.83 18.78 0.09
C LYS A 138 -13.25 18.53 1.48
N ALA A 139 -13.26 17.30 1.97
CA ALA A 139 -12.73 16.97 3.29
C ALA A 139 -11.24 17.34 3.40
N LYS A 140 -10.87 18.01 4.49
CA LYS A 140 -9.47 18.28 4.82
C LYS A 140 -8.81 16.99 5.29
N ILE A 141 -7.93 16.44 4.48
CA ILE A 141 -7.25 15.18 4.73
C ILE A 141 -5.79 15.43 5.10
N THR A 142 -5.34 14.86 6.22
CA THR A 142 -3.91 14.77 6.51
C THR A 142 -3.29 13.73 5.60
N LYS A 143 -2.44 14.17 4.68
CA LYS A 143 -1.81 13.29 3.70
C LYS A 143 -0.78 12.37 4.37
N ARG A 144 -0.77 11.10 3.97
CA ARG A 144 0.29 10.15 4.33
C ARG A 144 1.59 10.51 3.60
N LYS A 145 2.64 10.86 4.33
CA LYS A 145 3.97 11.08 3.75
C LYS A 145 4.71 9.74 3.63
N PHE A 146 5.21 9.42 2.44
CA PHE A 146 6.15 8.32 2.25
C PHE A 146 7.44 8.60 3.03
N LYS A 147 7.87 7.64 3.83
CA LYS A 147 9.16 7.67 4.52
C LYS A 147 10.19 6.91 3.71
N THR A 148 11.29 7.57 3.36
CA THR A 148 12.38 6.89 2.68
C THR A 148 13.10 5.92 3.63
N VAL A 149 13.86 4.99 3.07
CA VAL A 149 14.65 4.03 3.87
C VAL A 149 15.61 4.77 4.80
N GLU A 150 16.23 5.87 4.35
CA GLU A 150 17.14 6.69 5.15
C GLU A 150 16.44 7.42 6.28
N GLU A 151 15.25 7.99 6.02
CA GLU A 151 14.43 8.62 7.07
C GLU A 151 14.05 7.59 8.14
N TYR A 152 13.63 6.39 7.72
CA TYR A 152 13.27 5.32 8.65
C TYR A 152 14.47 4.84 9.47
N LEU A 153 15.64 4.65 8.84
CA LEU A 153 16.87 4.29 9.53
C LEU A 153 17.31 5.35 10.54
N LYS A 154 17.20 6.65 10.20
CA LYS A 154 17.47 7.75 11.14
C LYS A 154 16.51 7.77 12.32
N GLU A 155 15.24 7.43 12.12
CA GLU A 155 14.27 7.29 13.22
C GLU A 155 14.63 6.12 14.14
N ILE A 156 15.00 4.97 13.56
CA ILE A 156 15.51 3.81 14.33
C ILE A 156 16.76 4.21 15.12
N GLU A 157 17.70 4.92 14.50
CA GLU A 157 18.94 5.37 15.15
C GLU A 157 18.63 6.33 16.30
N LYS A 158 17.78 7.34 16.11
CA LYS A 158 17.34 8.25 17.18
C LYS A 158 16.63 7.50 18.32
N PHE A 159 15.84 6.50 17.98
CA PHE A 159 15.12 5.69 18.96
C PHE A 159 16.06 4.78 19.75
N ASN A 160 17.09 4.25 19.11
CA ASN A 160 18.10 3.38 19.73
C ASN A 160 19.19 4.18 20.46
N ASN A 161 19.38 5.45 20.09
CA ASN A 161 20.38 6.33 20.66
C ASN A 161 19.70 7.64 21.13
N PRO A 162 18.86 7.59 22.18
CA PRO A 162 18.27 8.79 22.72
C PRO A 162 19.41 9.70 23.18
N LYS A 163 19.58 10.87 22.54
CA LYS A 163 20.47 11.92 23.05
C LYS A 163 20.15 12.10 24.52
N ILE A 164 21.14 11.77 25.37
CA ILE A 164 21.21 11.95 26.83
C ILE A 164 19.85 12.38 27.39
N LEU A 165 19.03 11.37 27.70
CA LEU A 165 18.00 11.58 28.71
C LEU A 165 18.80 11.97 29.95
N THR A 166 18.69 13.21 30.41
CA THR A 166 19.05 13.54 31.79
C THR A 166 18.52 12.43 32.67
N ASP A 167 19.36 11.93 33.59
CA ASP A 167 18.98 10.83 34.48
C ASP A 167 17.53 11.08 34.95
N PRO A 168 16.60 10.14 34.70
CA PRO A 168 15.23 10.34 35.13
C PRO A 168 15.27 10.62 36.64
N PRO A 169 14.44 11.56 37.15
CA PRO A 169 14.37 11.83 38.59
C PRO A 169 14.33 10.51 39.37
N PRO A 170 14.98 10.40 40.54
CA PRO A 170 15.20 9.12 41.23
C PRO A 170 13.92 8.26 41.36
N GLU A 171 12.78 8.91 41.54
CA GLU A 171 11.44 8.33 41.64
C GLU A 171 10.97 7.58 40.37
N MET A 172 11.46 7.97 39.19
CA MET A 172 11.04 7.42 37.89
C MET A 172 12.04 6.41 37.30
N LYS A 173 13.21 6.24 37.94
CA LYS A 173 14.31 5.40 37.44
C LYS A 173 13.91 3.94 37.30
N GLU A 174 13.21 3.38 38.30
CA GLU A 174 12.74 1.99 38.26
C GLU A 174 11.65 1.78 37.19
N LYS A 175 10.72 2.72 37.06
CA LYS A 175 9.65 2.68 36.05
C LYS A 175 10.21 2.79 34.63
N TYR A 176 11.22 3.65 34.45
CA TYR A 176 11.91 3.80 33.18
C TYR A 176 12.73 2.56 32.81
N GLN A 177 13.42 1.96 33.78
CA GLN A 177 14.17 0.72 33.58
C GLN A 177 13.23 -0.43 33.16
N LYS A 178 12.09 -0.60 33.85
CA LYS A 178 11.06 -1.57 33.47
C LYS A 178 10.53 -1.35 32.05
N PHE A 179 10.38 -0.09 31.63
CA PHE A 179 9.94 0.25 30.26
C PHE A 179 11.00 -0.11 29.21
N LEU A 180 12.27 0.17 29.47
CA LEU A 180 13.38 -0.22 28.59
C LEU A 180 13.50 -1.75 28.48
N ASP A 181 13.40 -2.47 29.59
CA ASP A 181 13.45 -3.93 29.64
C ASP A 181 12.25 -4.55 28.92
N MET A 182 11.06 -3.95 29.03
CA MET A 182 9.89 -4.35 28.24
C MET A 182 10.13 -4.14 26.74
N LYS A 183 10.69 -3.00 26.33
CA LYS A 183 10.99 -2.71 24.91
C LYS A 183 12.04 -3.67 24.35
N LYS A 184 13.07 -4.01 25.14
CA LYS A 184 14.09 -4.99 24.78
C LYS A 184 13.47 -6.37 24.61
N ARG A 185 12.69 -6.84 25.59
CA ARG A 185 11.96 -8.12 25.52
C ARG A 185 11.06 -8.22 24.28
N ARG A 186 10.28 -7.17 23.95
CA ARG A 186 9.44 -7.18 22.73
C ARG A 186 10.26 -7.30 21.44
N ARG A 187 11.40 -6.61 21.36
CA ARG A 187 12.32 -6.74 20.21
C ARG A 187 12.87 -8.16 20.11
N ASP A 188 13.35 -8.71 21.21
CA ASP A 188 13.95 -10.05 21.25
C ASP A 188 12.91 -11.12 20.89
N SER A 189 11.68 -11.01 21.41
CA SER A 189 10.57 -11.90 21.04
C SER A 189 10.22 -11.82 19.55
N ALA A 190 10.21 -10.63 18.96
CA ALA A 190 9.94 -10.46 17.53
C ALA A 190 11.05 -11.08 16.66
N ILE A 191 12.32 -10.98 17.09
CA ILE A 191 13.46 -11.60 16.41
C ILE A 191 13.35 -13.13 16.48
N ILE A 192 13.03 -13.69 17.65
CA ILE A 192 12.85 -15.15 17.83
C ILE A 192 11.71 -15.67 16.97
N LEU A 193 10.55 -15.00 16.96
CA LEU A 193 9.41 -15.38 16.12
C LEU A 193 9.75 -15.33 14.63
N ARG A 194 10.52 -14.33 14.19
CA ARG A 194 10.99 -14.23 12.80
C ARG A 194 11.96 -15.36 12.45
N GLN A 195 12.87 -15.73 13.34
CA GLN A 195 13.77 -16.86 13.14
C GLN A 195 13.01 -18.19 13.05
N GLN A 196 12.03 -18.42 13.93
CA GLN A 196 11.17 -19.60 13.88
C GLN A 196 10.36 -19.69 12.58
N TYR A 197 9.85 -18.55 12.10
CA TYR A 197 9.14 -18.49 10.83
C TYR A 197 10.03 -18.84 9.64
N LEU A 198 11.26 -18.29 9.60
CA LEU A 198 12.24 -18.60 8.56
C LEU A 198 12.65 -20.08 8.57
N GLN A 199 12.93 -20.65 9.75
CA GLN A 199 13.23 -22.08 9.89
C GLN A 199 12.08 -22.97 9.41
N LYS A 200 10.83 -22.60 9.74
CA LYS A 200 9.65 -23.33 9.28
C LYS A 200 9.48 -23.25 7.77
N ARG A 201 9.71 -22.07 7.17
CA ARG A 201 9.68 -21.87 5.72
C ARG A 201 10.75 -22.71 5.02
N ASP A 202 11.97 -22.73 5.53
CA ASP A 202 13.07 -23.51 4.95
C ASP A 202 12.83 -25.02 5.08
N SER A 203 12.17 -25.46 6.17
CA SER A 203 11.73 -26.85 6.34
C SER A 203 10.67 -27.26 5.33
N ILE A 204 9.68 -26.39 5.07
CA ILE A 204 8.64 -26.61 4.05
C ILE A 204 9.30 -26.70 2.65
N TRP A 205 10.19 -25.76 2.31
CA TRP A 205 10.92 -25.78 1.04
C TRP A 205 11.75 -27.06 0.84
N LYS A 206 12.42 -27.55 1.89
CA LYS A 206 13.13 -28.84 1.84
C LYS A 206 12.19 -30.02 1.64
N GLN A 207 11.04 -30.03 2.29
CA GLN A 207 10.04 -31.09 2.11
C GLN A 207 9.47 -31.10 0.70
N ASP A 208 9.16 -29.93 0.14
CA ASP A 208 8.65 -29.80 -1.23
C ASP A 208 9.70 -30.23 -2.26
N SER A 209 10.97 -29.87 -2.07
CA SER A 209 12.08 -30.32 -2.92
C SER A 209 12.30 -31.84 -2.87
N ILE A 210 12.18 -32.46 -1.68
CA ILE A 210 12.24 -33.92 -1.52
C ILE A 210 11.04 -34.60 -2.21
N LYS A 211 9.86 -33.99 -2.15
CA LYS A 211 8.65 -34.50 -2.79
C LYS A 211 8.71 -34.41 -4.31
N GLU A 212 9.27 -33.32 -4.85
CA GLU A 212 9.50 -33.15 -6.30
C GLU A 212 10.56 -34.10 -6.85
N SER A 213 11.66 -34.29 -6.13
CA SER A 213 12.71 -35.26 -6.52
C SER A 213 12.20 -36.70 -6.50
N ARG A 214 11.34 -37.06 -5.54
CA ARG A 214 10.65 -38.37 -5.52
C ARG A 214 9.67 -38.56 -6.69
N LYS A 215 8.97 -37.50 -7.12
CA LYS A 215 8.11 -37.54 -8.32
C LYS A 215 8.90 -37.77 -9.62
N LYS A 216 10.14 -37.27 -9.71
CA LYS A 216 11.02 -37.47 -10.88
C LYS A 216 11.66 -38.87 -10.94
N LEU A 217 11.59 -39.63 -9.85
CA LEU A 217 12.18 -40.97 -9.72
C LEU A 217 11.14 -42.10 -9.79
N GLN A 218 9.86 -41.79 -9.99
CA GLN A 218 8.84 -42.78 -10.33
C GLN A 218 8.76 -42.90 -11.86
N PRO A 219 8.91 -44.11 -12.43
CA PRO A 219 8.82 -44.34 -13.88
C PRO A 219 7.42 -44.09 -14.44
#